data_AF-A0A0B2VJW1-F1
#
_entry.id   AF-A0A0B2VJW1-F1
#
_cell.length_a   1.000
_cell.length_b   1.000
_cell.length_c   1.000
_cell.angle_alpha   90.00
_cell.angle_beta   90.00
_cell.angle_gamma   90.00
#
_symmetry.space_group_name_H-M   'P 1'
#
loop_
_entity.id
_entity.type
_entity.pdbx_description
1 polymer ?
#
loop_
_entity_poly.entity_id
_entity_poly.type
_entity_poly.pdbx_seq_one_letter_code
_entity_poly.pdbx_strand_id
1 'polypeptide(L)'
;MLRLGEQWVAFEASSTLSDIFFDDVNQKDFVCVSPTGDGTICAQFSQSTKMRSARIVGLEWVANNQILFVTNQGLELYQVNFEKRNTKLLKTYNISLYWFIYYPKSQLLIVSTGVSGALLNPFLIQNGVLHRLQKFEVDFGCSNAKTNLIEREVTVASVYGSLYVMVLRYSLRDSSTSDVAMYRLGEDSDEYALTHTLALARTGAFAIHVIDNVIVVHHQTSATSLLFDIRVGDTKRSGVIVHRPLMSISLTRSDRLANEYHGEIPLYSPSWVIFAPNLIVDASIGIFSTVSLYPENAEHGIANKCDFLQFVLNRRSTKDLFLEKFKSLLIGNHLSLKEVSKVFAWIVEPYAKRMMPSLKYNEGVAKFALAAEPYEPLIIEQSDMVSRVFLPANECPSINKQHFVQCMLHYLLSLQENNIDPEPYYLNEILVPAMVAAGELNRLQQLLHYRVVPDAKQLAFQLLSHEAKHAPLIQLAVDMLARLGTAAEEIVEVLLSRGQLVEAIRFLDGLSPSEKVNSMKLVEHAWKQDRQVRYAVFSYFQDRSTRSRSNNFTNSEQYDDYLRRFKALFTNEEVEAAKHDSQFAVVLPR
;
A
#
# COMPACT_ATOMS: atom_id res chain seq x y z
N MET A 1 21.30 7.18 4.10
CA MET A 1 19.96 7.52 3.56
C MET A 1 20.03 8.15 2.18
N LEU A 2 20.85 9.17 1.91
CA LEU A 2 21.13 9.62 0.54
C LEU A 2 22.57 9.33 0.18
N ARG A 3 22.79 8.58 -0.91
CA ARG A 3 24.13 8.26 -1.41
C ARG A 3 24.32 8.75 -2.83
N LEU A 4 25.52 9.22 -3.14
CA LEU A 4 25.94 9.65 -4.47
C LEU A 4 26.75 8.55 -5.16
N GLY A 5 26.40 8.25 -6.41
CA GLY A 5 27.25 7.47 -7.32
C GLY A 5 27.11 5.96 -7.28
N GLU A 6 25.95 5.42 -6.90
CA GLU A 6 25.66 3.99 -7.13
C GLU A 6 25.80 3.62 -8.63
N GLN A 7 25.38 4.55 -9.49
CA GLN A 7 25.76 4.63 -10.88
C GLN A 7 26.55 5.92 -11.09
N TRP A 8 27.72 5.81 -11.71
CA TRP A 8 28.55 6.96 -12.03
C TRP A 8 29.43 6.69 -13.25
N VAL A 9 29.86 7.76 -13.91
CA VAL A 9 30.82 7.77 -15.02
C VAL A 9 31.69 9.02 -14.86
N ALA A 10 33.00 8.90 -15.04
CA ALA A 10 33.90 10.05 -15.19
C ALA A 10 34.28 10.23 -16.65
N PHE A 11 34.35 11.48 -17.08
CA PHE A 11 34.93 11.82 -18.38
C PHE A 11 36.45 11.79 -18.29
N GLU A 12 37.08 11.05 -19.21
CA GLU A 12 38.52 11.16 -19.43
C GLU A 12 38.81 12.45 -20.20
N ALA A 13 39.86 13.18 -19.80
CA ALA A 13 40.28 14.43 -20.44
C ALA A 13 40.63 14.29 -21.94
N SER A 14 40.85 13.06 -22.43
CA SER A 14 41.16 12.71 -23.82
C SER A 14 39.98 12.15 -24.60
N SER A 15 38.81 11.98 -23.98
CA SER A 15 37.63 11.55 -24.73
C SER A 15 37.18 12.70 -25.63
N THR A 16 37.43 12.56 -26.93
CA THR A 16 36.80 13.41 -27.93
C THR A 16 35.31 13.13 -27.85
N LEU A 17 34.58 13.93 -27.05
CA LEU A 17 33.19 14.18 -27.33
C LEU A 17 33.16 14.55 -28.81
N SER A 18 32.49 13.72 -29.61
CA SER A 18 32.12 14.09 -30.97
C SER A 18 31.16 15.26 -30.80
N ASP A 19 31.74 16.46 -30.66
CA ASP A 19 31.04 17.69 -30.35
C ASP A 19 29.93 17.86 -31.38
N ILE A 20 28.71 18.03 -30.89
CA ILE A 20 27.70 18.73 -31.65
C ILE A 20 28.17 20.17 -31.65
N PHE A 21 28.96 20.53 -32.66
CA PHE A 21 29.39 21.91 -32.89
C PHE A 21 28.14 22.79 -32.95
N PHE A 22 28.01 23.68 -31.96
CA PHE A 22 27.13 24.83 -32.06
C PHE A 22 27.88 25.88 -32.87
N ASP A 23 27.72 25.83 -34.19
CA ASP A 23 28.09 26.96 -35.03
C ASP A 23 26.84 27.69 -35.53
N ASP A 24 26.91 29.01 -35.47
CA ASP A 24 25.92 30.03 -35.76
C ASP A 24 24.57 30.02 -35.02
N VAL A 25 24.27 31.18 -34.40
CA VAL A 25 23.15 31.56 -33.50
C VAL A 25 21.75 31.13 -33.98
N ASN A 26 21.59 30.83 -35.26
CA ASN A 26 20.31 30.55 -35.94
C ASN A 26 20.31 29.22 -36.72
N GLN A 27 21.39 28.43 -36.67
CA GLN A 27 21.54 27.18 -37.43
C GLN A 27 21.90 26.00 -36.52
N LYS A 28 21.50 24.81 -36.95
CA LYS A 28 21.87 23.54 -36.31
C LYS A 28 22.31 22.51 -37.32
N ASP A 29 23.43 21.88 -37.02
CA ASP A 29 23.98 20.80 -37.81
C ASP A 29 23.57 19.45 -37.21
N PHE A 30 23.05 18.58 -38.07
CA PHE A 30 22.73 17.20 -37.76
C PHE A 30 23.87 16.32 -38.25
N VAL A 31 24.46 15.56 -37.34
CA VAL A 31 25.48 14.54 -37.65
C VAL A 31 24.89 13.18 -37.31
N CYS A 32 24.73 12.32 -38.32
CA CYS A 32 24.18 10.99 -38.17
C CYS A 32 25.32 9.98 -38.17
N VAL A 33 25.50 9.27 -37.06
CA VAL A 33 26.54 8.25 -36.88
C VAL A 33 25.98 6.87 -37.22
N SER A 34 26.86 5.99 -37.70
CA SER A 34 26.52 4.62 -38.10
C SER A 34 25.97 3.82 -36.92
N PRO A 35 24.90 3.02 -37.14
CA PRO A 35 24.34 2.15 -36.13
C PRO A 35 25.28 1.00 -35.72
N THR A 36 26.38 0.77 -36.45
CA THR A 36 27.42 -0.23 -36.11
C THR A 36 28.29 0.17 -34.91
N GLY A 37 28.18 1.41 -34.41
CA GLY A 37 28.93 1.88 -33.24
C GLY A 37 30.41 2.17 -33.50
N ASP A 38 30.84 2.13 -34.76
CA ASP A 38 32.21 2.40 -35.20
C ASP A 38 32.53 3.91 -35.32
N GLY A 39 31.57 4.78 -34.98
CA GLY A 39 31.74 6.24 -35.06
C GLY A 39 31.69 6.79 -36.48
N THR A 40 31.41 5.98 -37.50
CA THR A 40 31.39 6.43 -38.90
C THR A 40 30.22 7.37 -39.14
N ILE A 41 30.46 8.55 -39.72
CA ILE A 41 29.40 9.51 -40.05
C ILE A 41 28.70 9.06 -41.35
N CYS A 42 27.41 8.74 -41.29
CA CYS A 42 26.60 8.30 -42.42
C CYS A 42 25.89 9.46 -43.15
N ALA A 43 25.57 10.55 -42.45
CA ALA A 43 24.93 11.72 -43.03
C ALA A 43 25.23 12.98 -42.22
N GLN A 44 25.33 14.12 -42.91
CA GLN A 44 25.43 15.44 -42.31
C GLN A 44 24.57 16.43 -43.10
N PHE A 45 23.78 17.24 -42.41
CA PHE A 45 22.99 18.32 -43.00
C PHE A 45 22.64 19.36 -41.93
N SER A 46 22.22 20.54 -42.36
CA SER A 46 21.94 21.65 -41.44
C SER A 46 20.52 22.17 -41.58
N GLN A 47 19.96 22.68 -40.48
CA GLN A 47 18.66 23.34 -40.44
C GLN A 47 18.79 24.71 -39.79
N SER A 48 18.38 25.74 -40.52
CA SER A 48 18.23 27.10 -39.98
C SER A 48 16.83 27.30 -39.40
N THR A 49 16.70 28.22 -38.44
CA THR A 49 15.39 28.66 -37.96
C THR A 49 14.56 29.25 -39.10
N LYS A 50 13.22 29.14 -39.01
CA LYS A 50 12.31 29.71 -40.01
C LYS A 50 12.45 31.23 -40.07
N MET A 51 12.58 31.86 -38.89
CA MET A 51 12.81 33.29 -38.76
C MET A 51 14.30 33.58 -38.67
N ARG A 52 14.86 34.26 -39.67
CA ARG A 52 16.29 34.61 -39.69
C ARG A 52 16.77 35.44 -38.50
N SER A 53 15.86 36.16 -37.83
CA SER A 53 16.14 36.93 -36.61
C SER A 53 16.02 36.12 -35.32
N ALA A 54 15.48 34.91 -35.39
CA ALA A 54 15.21 34.09 -34.22
C ALA A 54 16.45 33.30 -33.81
N ARG A 55 16.86 33.51 -32.56
CA ARG A 55 17.96 32.80 -31.91
C ARG A 55 17.43 31.54 -31.25
N ILE A 56 18.12 30.43 -31.45
CA ILE A 56 17.81 29.17 -30.77
C ILE A 56 18.18 29.29 -29.30
N VAL A 57 17.20 29.10 -28.41
CA VAL A 57 17.36 29.04 -26.95
C VAL A 57 17.69 27.61 -26.54
N GLY A 58 17.06 26.61 -27.16
CA GLY A 58 17.38 25.20 -26.95
C GLY A 58 16.64 24.27 -27.91
N LEU A 59 16.90 22.98 -27.75
CA LEU A 59 16.42 21.93 -28.65
C LEU A 59 15.95 20.73 -27.84
N GLU A 60 14.85 20.13 -28.25
CA GLU A 60 14.33 18.93 -27.59
C GLU A 60 13.88 17.89 -28.62
N TRP A 61 14.38 16.67 -28.48
CA TRP A 61 13.85 15.53 -29.23
C TRP A 61 12.52 15.11 -28.59
N VAL A 62 11.42 15.32 -29.32
CA VAL A 62 10.07 14.97 -28.84
C VAL A 62 9.63 13.59 -29.32
N ALA A 63 10.24 13.10 -30.41
CA ALA A 63 10.13 11.72 -30.89
C ALA A 63 11.40 11.35 -31.68
N ASN A 64 11.56 10.07 -32.04
CA ASN A 64 12.74 9.56 -32.75
C ASN A 64 13.07 10.29 -34.06
N ASN A 65 12.07 10.91 -34.71
CA ASN A 65 12.23 11.67 -35.94
C ASN A 65 11.61 13.07 -35.85
N GLN A 66 11.37 13.58 -34.63
CA GLN A 66 10.80 14.91 -34.43
C GLN A 66 11.62 15.68 -33.41
N ILE A 67 12.02 16.89 -33.81
CA ILE A 67 12.82 17.80 -32.99
C ILE A 67 12.11 19.14 -32.87
N LEU A 68 12.06 19.66 -31.66
CA LEU A 68 11.52 20.97 -31.33
C LEU A 68 12.66 21.97 -31.23
N PHE A 69 12.58 23.03 -32.02
CA PHE A 69 13.44 24.20 -31.90
C PHE A 69 12.71 25.22 -31.02
N VAL A 70 13.29 25.50 -29.85
CA VAL A 70 12.81 26.56 -28.96
C VAL A 70 13.64 27.79 -29.24
N THR A 71 13.01 28.85 -29.77
CA THR A 71 13.69 30.11 -30.11
C THR A 71 13.20 31.24 -29.21
N ASN A 72 13.92 32.36 -29.18
CA ASN A 72 13.49 33.55 -28.44
C ASN A 72 12.18 34.18 -28.96
N GLN A 73 11.71 33.77 -30.15
CA GLN A 73 10.53 34.33 -30.82
C GLN A 73 9.41 33.30 -31.03
N GLY A 74 9.65 32.01 -30.74
CA GLY A 74 8.64 30.97 -30.88
C GLY A 74 9.18 29.55 -30.84
N LEU A 75 8.26 28.61 -31.07
CA LEU A 75 8.49 27.17 -31.12
C LEU A 75 8.36 26.70 -32.58
N GLU A 76 9.32 25.90 -33.05
CA GLU A 76 9.31 25.33 -34.41
C GLU A 76 9.49 23.80 -34.30
N LEU A 77 8.46 23.03 -34.66
CA LEU A 77 8.52 21.57 -34.64
C LEU A 77 8.88 21.06 -36.03
N TYR A 78 10.00 20.34 -36.12
CA TYR A 78 10.52 19.76 -37.35
C TYR A 78 10.44 18.25 -37.33
N GLN A 79 10.11 17.65 -38.48
CA GLN A 79 10.32 16.25 -38.76
C GLN A 79 11.68 16.07 -39.43
N VAL A 80 12.53 15.23 -38.85
CA VAL A 80 13.86 14.94 -39.35
C VAL A 80 13.80 13.71 -40.26
N ASN A 81 14.29 13.86 -41.50
CA ASN A 81 14.42 12.75 -42.43
C ASN A 81 15.91 12.45 -42.66
N PHE A 82 16.39 11.41 -41.98
CA PHE A 82 17.79 11.00 -42.03
C PHE A 82 18.22 10.52 -43.42
N GLU A 83 17.36 9.81 -44.17
CA GLU A 83 17.68 9.32 -45.52
C GLU A 83 17.80 10.45 -46.55
N LYS A 84 16.88 11.42 -46.49
CA LYS A 84 16.84 12.57 -47.40
C LYS A 84 17.72 13.73 -46.95
N ARG A 85 18.39 13.59 -45.80
CA ARG A 85 19.28 14.59 -45.20
C ARG A 85 18.62 15.97 -45.13
N ASN A 86 17.37 16.00 -44.71
CA ASN A 86 16.60 17.24 -44.61
C ASN A 86 15.65 17.22 -43.41
N THR A 87 15.10 18.38 -43.11
CA THR A 87 13.97 18.48 -42.17
C THR A 87 12.76 19.09 -42.85
N LYS A 88 11.58 18.75 -42.34
CA LYS A 88 10.30 19.31 -42.74
C LYS A 88 9.67 20.01 -41.54
N LEU A 89 9.41 21.31 -41.66
CA LEU A 89 8.67 22.06 -40.65
C LEU A 89 7.23 21.53 -40.58
N LEU A 90 6.82 21.03 -39.41
CA LEU A 90 5.47 20.54 -39.13
C LEU A 90 4.57 21.64 -38.56
N LYS A 91 5.07 22.38 -37.56
CA LYS A 91 4.28 23.37 -36.82
C LYS A 91 5.15 24.52 -36.32
N THR A 92 4.56 25.71 -36.26
CA THR A 92 5.18 26.88 -35.62
C THR A 92 4.20 27.48 -34.61
N TYR A 93 4.71 28.00 -33.50
CA TYR A 93 3.95 28.76 -32.52
C TYR A 93 4.73 30.00 -32.10
N ASN A 94 4.19 31.19 -32.33
CA ASN A 94 4.89 32.43 -32.01
C ASN A 94 4.71 32.77 -30.52
N ILE A 95 5.81 32.84 -29.78
CA ILE A 95 5.82 33.21 -28.37
C ILE A 95 7.21 33.75 -28.00
N SER A 96 7.24 34.95 -27.43
CA SER A 96 8.48 35.52 -26.89
C SER A 96 8.73 34.94 -25.50
N LEU A 97 9.83 34.22 -25.35
CA LEU A 97 10.15 33.48 -24.14
C LEU A 97 11.56 33.77 -23.61
N TYR A 98 11.74 33.61 -22.31
CA TYR A 98 13.03 33.80 -21.62
C TYR A 98 13.81 32.49 -21.49
N TRP A 99 13.12 31.46 -21.01
CA TRP A 99 13.64 30.10 -20.81
C TRP A 99 12.50 29.10 -20.97
N PHE A 100 12.85 27.83 -21.07
CA PHE A 100 11.90 26.73 -21.14
C PHE A 100 12.38 25.54 -20.30
N ILE A 101 11.44 24.69 -19.91
CA ILE A 101 11.72 23.38 -19.29
C ILE A 101 10.93 22.33 -20.06
N TYR A 102 11.59 21.24 -20.43
CA TYR A 102 10.94 20.10 -21.06
C TYR A 102 10.89 18.92 -20.09
N TYR A 103 9.71 18.34 -19.90
CA TYR A 103 9.47 17.12 -19.15
C TYR A 103 9.12 15.99 -20.12
N PRO A 104 10.08 15.13 -20.48
CA PRO A 104 9.92 14.16 -21.56
C PRO A 104 8.80 13.15 -21.34
N LYS A 105 8.56 12.72 -20.09
CA LYS A 105 7.58 11.67 -19.77
C LYS A 105 6.15 12.06 -20.15
N SER A 106 5.80 13.34 -20.03
CA SER A 106 4.52 13.87 -20.51
C SER A 106 4.61 14.55 -21.88
N GLN A 107 5.80 14.65 -22.49
CA GLN A 107 6.09 15.54 -23.63
C GLN A 107 5.59 16.97 -23.35
N LEU A 108 5.78 17.42 -22.11
CA LEU A 108 5.30 18.70 -21.61
C LEU A 108 6.43 19.72 -21.67
N LEU A 109 6.19 20.83 -22.38
CA LEU A 109 7.06 21.98 -22.43
C LEU A 109 6.45 23.12 -21.61
N ILE A 110 7.20 23.65 -20.65
CA ILE A 110 6.83 24.87 -19.91
C ILE A 110 7.65 26.02 -20.43
N VAL A 111 6.97 27.06 -20.90
CA VAL A 111 7.61 28.26 -21.45
C VAL A 111 7.37 29.44 -20.53
N SER A 112 8.45 30.11 -20.12
CA SER A 112 8.38 31.33 -19.32
C SER A 112 8.22 32.57 -20.17
N THR A 113 7.25 33.41 -19.79
CA THR A 113 6.94 34.69 -20.45
C THR A 113 6.61 35.77 -19.42
N GLY A 114 6.34 36.99 -19.90
CA GLY A 114 5.96 38.12 -19.05
C GLY A 114 7.14 38.86 -18.43
N VAL A 115 6.90 40.05 -17.90
CA VAL A 115 7.96 40.99 -17.49
C VAL A 115 8.88 40.45 -16.38
N SER A 116 8.38 39.53 -15.56
CA SER A 116 9.11 38.86 -14.46
C SER A 116 9.48 37.39 -14.76
N GLY A 117 9.17 36.88 -15.96
CA GLY A 117 9.31 35.45 -16.27
C GLY A 117 8.35 34.54 -15.50
N ALA A 118 7.40 35.10 -14.75
CA ALA A 118 6.49 34.39 -13.85
C ALA A 118 5.24 33.81 -14.54
N LEU A 119 4.97 34.21 -15.79
CA LEU A 119 3.82 33.72 -16.54
C LEU A 119 4.22 32.46 -17.31
N LEU A 120 3.83 31.31 -16.77
CA LEU A 120 4.15 30.00 -17.31
C LEU A 120 3.10 29.56 -18.33
N ASN A 121 3.56 29.16 -19.52
CA ASN A 121 2.73 28.66 -20.61
C ASN A 121 3.09 27.20 -20.87
N PRO A 122 2.28 26.24 -20.40
CA PRO A 122 2.48 24.84 -20.69
C PRO A 122 1.99 24.46 -22.10
N PHE A 123 2.73 23.58 -22.77
CA PHE A 123 2.42 23.02 -24.07
C PHE A 123 2.66 21.51 -24.06
N LEU A 124 1.70 20.74 -24.55
CA LEU A 124 1.88 19.32 -24.85
C LEU A 124 2.28 19.14 -26.31
N ILE A 125 3.29 18.34 -26.57
CA ILE A 125 3.83 18.10 -27.92
C ILE A 125 3.61 16.64 -28.28
N GLN A 126 2.36 16.28 -28.60
CA GLN A 126 1.94 14.91 -28.85
C GLN A 126 1.39 14.77 -30.27
N ASN A 127 1.58 13.59 -30.88
CA ASN A 127 1.05 13.29 -32.21
C ASN A 127 1.47 14.30 -33.30
N GLY A 128 2.65 14.92 -33.16
CA GLY A 128 3.16 15.94 -34.08
C GLY A 128 2.44 17.30 -34.02
N VAL A 129 1.65 17.54 -32.96
CA VAL A 129 0.88 18.77 -32.75
C VAL A 129 1.29 19.43 -31.44
N LEU A 130 1.37 20.76 -31.43
CA LEU A 130 1.51 21.54 -30.20
C LEU A 130 0.11 21.88 -29.66
N HIS A 131 -0.22 21.32 -28.51
CA HIS A 131 -1.44 21.58 -27.75
C HIS A 131 -1.12 22.58 -26.64
N ARG A 132 -1.66 23.79 -26.74
CA ARG A 132 -1.50 24.81 -25.70
C ARG A 132 -2.41 24.49 -24.53
N LEU A 133 -1.85 24.52 -23.33
CA LEU A 133 -2.60 24.40 -22.08
C LEU A 133 -2.84 25.77 -21.44
N GLN A 134 -3.65 25.80 -20.38
CA GLN A 134 -3.98 27.03 -19.67
C GLN A 134 -2.69 27.68 -19.13
N LYS A 135 -2.52 28.98 -19.34
CA LYS A 135 -1.39 29.71 -18.74
C LYS A 135 -1.72 30.07 -17.30
N PHE A 136 -0.70 30.12 -16.44
CA PHE A 136 -0.86 30.52 -15.05
C PHE A 136 0.32 31.36 -14.61
N GLU A 137 0.09 32.24 -13.64
CA GLU A 137 1.12 33.08 -13.06
C GLU A 137 1.57 32.50 -11.72
N VAL A 138 2.88 32.51 -11.49
CA VAL A 138 3.44 32.07 -10.21
C VAL A 138 3.09 33.11 -9.14
N ASP A 139 2.42 32.66 -8.10
CA ASP A 139 2.17 33.45 -6.90
C ASP A 139 3.45 33.53 -6.04
N PHE A 140 4.04 34.71 -5.94
CA PHE A 140 5.16 35.03 -5.04
C PHE A 140 4.70 35.55 -3.66
N GLY A 141 3.40 35.51 -3.37
CA GLY A 141 2.79 35.99 -2.14
C GLY A 141 2.92 37.51 -1.97
N CYS A 142 3.13 37.97 -0.73
CA CYS A 142 3.16 39.39 -0.38
C CYS A 142 4.44 40.15 -0.80
N SER A 143 5.32 39.55 -1.60
CA SER A 143 6.59 40.14 -2.02
C SER A 143 6.38 41.00 -3.27
N ASN A 144 6.39 42.33 -3.12
CA ASN A 144 6.19 43.27 -4.22
C ASN A 144 7.47 43.49 -5.06
N ALA A 145 8.53 42.72 -4.86
CA ALA A 145 9.72 42.85 -5.67
C ALA A 145 9.62 41.97 -6.91
N LYS A 146 10.03 42.51 -8.05
CA LYS A 146 10.21 41.75 -9.29
C LYS A 146 11.33 40.72 -9.09
N THR A 147 11.00 39.53 -8.62
CA THR A 147 11.86 38.36 -8.76
C THR A 147 11.73 37.90 -10.21
N ASN A 148 12.81 38.04 -10.98
CA ASN A 148 12.88 37.41 -12.30
C ASN A 148 13.00 35.91 -12.07
N LEU A 149 11.92 35.17 -12.35
CA LEU A 149 11.93 33.73 -12.24
C LEU A 149 12.91 33.16 -13.28
N ILE A 150 13.86 32.36 -12.84
CA ILE A 150 14.84 31.71 -13.72
C ILE A 150 14.58 30.21 -13.84
N GLU A 151 15.06 29.60 -14.93
CA GLU A 151 14.91 28.17 -15.22
C GLU A 151 15.29 27.28 -14.02
N ARG A 152 16.40 27.58 -13.34
CA ARG A 152 16.92 26.79 -12.20
C ARG A 152 16.02 26.78 -10.97
N GLU A 153 15.07 27.70 -10.87
CA GLU A 153 14.13 27.80 -9.74
C GLU A 153 12.85 26.98 -9.98
N VAL A 154 12.70 26.40 -11.17
CA VAL A 154 11.51 25.64 -11.56
C VAL A 154 11.88 24.20 -11.84
N THR A 155 11.06 23.27 -11.35
CA THR A 155 11.26 21.84 -11.58
C THR A 155 9.92 21.19 -11.86
N VAL A 156 9.85 20.37 -12.92
CA VAL A 156 8.66 19.60 -13.27
C VAL A 156 8.88 18.15 -12.87
N ALA A 157 7.97 17.59 -12.07
CA ALA A 157 8.10 16.22 -11.62
C ALA A 157 6.74 15.58 -11.32
N SER A 158 6.71 14.26 -11.44
CA SER A 158 5.59 13.44 -10.99
C SER A 158 5.80 13.04 -9.53
N VAL A 159 4.79 13.27 -8.69
CA VAL A 159 4.80 12.87 -7.28
C VAL A 159 3.45 12.21 -6.99
N TYR A 160 3.48 10.95 -6.54
CA TYR A 160 2.28 10.17 -6.18
C TYR A 160 1.20 10.11 -7.28
N GLY A 161 1.60 9.95 -8.55
CA GLY A 161 0.66 9.86 -9.66
C GLY A 161 0.09 11.19 -10.13
N SER A 162 0.58 12.32 -9.61
CA SER A 162 0.19 13.67 -10.04
C SER A 162 1.40 14.46 -10.53
N LEU A 163 1.19 15.26 -11.57
CA LEU A 163 2.22 16.09 -12.17
C LEU A 163 2.24 17.46 -11.51
N TYR A 164 3.42 17.93 -11.13
CA TYR A 164 3.60 19.21 -10.44
C TYR A 164 4.63 20.08 -11.14
N VAL A 165 4.34 21.39 -11.17
CA VAL A 165 5.34 22.44 -11.37
C VAL A 165 5.74 22.94 -10.00
N MET A 166 6.98 22.68 -9.63
CA MET A 166 7.56 23.10 -8.36
C MET A 166 8.37 24.37 -8.60
N VAL A 167 8.07 25.43 -7.84
CA VAL A 167 8.71 26.73 -7.98
C VAL A 167 9.32 27.14 -6.65
N LEU A 168 10.62 27.35 -6.64
CA LEU A 168 11.34 27.90 -5.50
C LEU A 168 11.03 29.38 -5.37
N ARG A 169 10.54 29.80 -4.20
CA ARG A 169 10.21 31.20 -3.91
C ARG A 169 11.05 31.72 -2.76
N TYR A 170 11.45 32.98 -2.88
CA TYR A 170 12.16 33.72 -1.85
C TYR A 170 11.27 34.85 -1.32
N SER A 171 10.94 34.81 -0.04
CA SER A 171 10.32 35.96 0.61
C SER A 171 11.36 37.04 0.88
N LEU A 172 11.05 38.28 0.53
CA LEU A 172 11.90 39.44 0.81
C LEU A 172 11.49 40.20 2.08
N ARG A 173 10.32 39.90 2.67
CA ARG A 173 9.85 40.56 3.90
C ARG A 173 10.58 40.03 5.13
N ASP A 174 10.81 38.71 5.16
CA ASP A 174 11.59 38.01 6.17
C ASP A 174 12.59 37.12 5.44
N SER A 175 13.87 37.50 5.44
CA SER A 175 14.99 36.82 4.76
C SER A 175 15.28 35.39 5.25
N SER A 176 14.38 34.80 6.03
CA SER A 176 14.40 33.44 6.56
C SER A 176 13.35 32.52 5.92
N THR A 177 12.41 33.06 5.13
CA THR A 177 11.26 32.30 4.62
C THR A 177 11.40 32.04 3.12
N SER A 178 12.10 30.97 2.76
CA SER A 178 11.98 30.37 1.43
C SER A 178 11.10 29.13 1.47
N ASP A 179 10.43 28.88 0.36
CA ASP A 179 9.59 27.71 0.19
C ASP A 179 9.61 27.20 -1.25
N VAL A 180 9.07 25.99 -1.46
CA VAL A 180 8.79 25.46 -2.79
C VAL A 180 7.29 25.36 -2.95
N ALA A 181 6.72 26.18 -3.83
CA ALA A 181 5.32 26.12 -4.24
C ALA A 181 5.10 24.99 -5.23
N MET A 182 4.07 24.16 -5.03
CA MET A 182 3.73 23.06 -5.94
C MET A 182 2.37 23.30 -6.59
N TYR A 183 2.39 23.59 -7.89
CA TYR A 183 1.20 23.74 -8.71
C TYR A 183 0.84 22.42 -9.36
N ARG A 184 -0.36 21.91 -9.10
CA ARG A 184 -0.81 20.63 -9.69
C ARG A 184 -1.32 20.88 -11.11
N LEU A 185 -0.76 20.17 -12.07
CA LEU A 185 -1.24 20.19 -13.45
C LEU A 185 -2.33 19.12 -13.63
N GLY A 186 -3.49 19.55 -14.15
CA GLY A 186 -4.62 18.67 -14.51
C GLY A 186 -5.24 19.10 -15.84
N GLU A 187 -5.81 18.15 -16.58
CA GLU A 187 -6.39 18.43 -17.91
C GLU A 187 -7.66 19.29 -17.84
N ASP A 188 -8.50 19.05 -16.84
CA ASP A 188 -9.83 19.66 -16.69
C ASP A 188 -9.85 20.85 -15.70
N SER A 189 -8.70 21.39 -15.32
CA SER A 189 -8.64 22.48 -14.35
C SER A 189 -8.61 23.83 -15.07
N ASP A 190 -9.65 24.65 -14.86
CA ASP A 190 -9.69 26.05 -15.32
C ASP A 190 -8.51 26.87 -14.77
N GLU A 191 -7.95 26.45 -13.64
CA GLU A 191 -6.77 27.02 -13.01
C GLU A 191 -5.89 25.94 -12.37
N TYR A 192 -4.58 26.05 -12.53
CA TYR A 192 -3.64 25.17 -11.86
C TYR A 192 -3.46 25.59 -10.40
N ALA A 193 -4.16 24.89 -9.51
CA ALA A 193 -4.17 25.21 -8.09
C ALA A 193 -2.80 24.96 -7.43
N LEU A 194 -2.38 25.92 -6.60
CA LEU A 194 -1.32 25.73 -5.61
C LEU A 194 -1.84 24.79 -4.52
N THR A 195 -1.37 23.54 -4.48
CA THR A 195 -1.88 22.54 -3.53
C THR A 195 -0.95 22.31 -2.33
N HIS A 196 0.36 22.43 -2.55
CA HIS A 196 1.36 22.20 -1.51
C HIS A 196 2.42 23.29 -1.48
N THR A 197 3.00 23.50 -0.30
CA THR A 197 4.15 24.38 -0.10
C THR A 197 5.16 23.70 0.83
N LEU A 198 6.42 23.60 0.41
CA LEU A 198 7.49 23.01 1.21
C LEU A 198 8.27 24.12 1.91
N ALA A 199 8.13 24.25 3.23
CA ALA A 199 8.84 25.28 3.99
C ALA A 199 10.31 24.88 4.18
N LEU A 200 11.23 25.63 3.56
CA LEU A 200 12.66 25.33 3.62
C LEU A 200 13.35 25.99 4.81
N ALA A 201 12.87 27.16 5.23
CA ALA A 201 13.42 27.97 6.33
C ALA A 201 14.93 28.28 6.20
N ARG A 202 15.43 28.36 4.96
CA ARG A 202 16.84 28.60 4.62
C ARG A 202 16.94 29.55 3.43
N THR A 203 18.10 30.15 3.17
CA THR A 203 18.32 30.96 1.97
C THR A 203 19.66 30.62 1.36
N GLY A 204 19.72 30.64 0.03
CA GLY A 204 20.91 30.24 -0.71
C GLY A 204 20.56 29.54 -2.02
N ALA A 205 21.57 28.85 -2.57
CA ALA A 205 21.43 28.04 -3.78
C ALA A 205 20.80 26.69 -3.43
N PHE A 206 19.68 26.40 -4.09
CA PHE A 206 18.95 25.16 -3.93
C PHE A 206 18.92 24.35 -5.23
N ALA A 207 18.84 23.04 -5.08
CA ALA A 207 18.63 22.10 -6.16
C ALA A 207 17.56 21.08 -5.73
N ILE A 208 16.69 20.66 -6.64
CA ILE A 208 15.55 19.80 -6.32
C ILE A 208 15.64 18.50 -7.12
N HIS A 209 15.55 17.37 -6.43
CA HIS A 209 15.30 16.05 -7.02
C HIS A 209 13.99 15.47 -6.53
N VAL A 210 13.41 14.58 -7.32
CA VAL A 210 12.28 13.74 -6.90
C VAL A 210 12.68 12.30 -7.08
N ILE A 211 12.86 11.59 -5.95
CA ILE A 211 13.36 10.22 -5.90
C ILE A 211 12.35 9.39 -5.13
N ASP A 212 11.71 8.45 -5.81
CA ASP A 212 10.68 7.57 -5.22
C ASP A 212 9.57 8.34 -4.46
N ASN A 213 9.07 9.40 -5.09
CA ASN A 213 8.06 10.33 -4.55
C ASN A 213 8.52 11.15 -3.32
N VAL A 214 9.81 11.09 -2.96
CA VAL A 214 10.43 11.98 -1.97
C VAL A 214 11.03 13.18 -2.70
N ILE A 215 10.65 14.37 -2.27
CA ILE A 215 11.22 15.62 -2.78
C ILE A 215 12.46 15.92 -1.95
N VAL A 216 13.62 15.94 -2.60
CA VAL A 216 14.91 16.18 -1.99
C VAL A 216 15.37 17.56 -2.40
N VAL A 217 15.42 18.49 -1.44
CA VAL A 217 15.88 19.87 -1.66
C VAL A 217 17.28 20.00 -1.10
N HIS A 218 18.28 19.98 -1.98
CA HIS A 218 19.68 20.20 -1.67
C HIS A 218 19.91 21.69 -1.41
N HIS A 219 20.54 22.03 -0.28
CA HIS A 219 20.99 23.37 0.03
C HIS A 219 22.53 23.37 0.03
N GLN A 220 23.10 23.97 -1.01
CA GLN A 220 24.53 23.87 -1.28
C GLN A 220 25.37 24.55 -0.19
N THR A 221 24.97 25.75 0.23
CA THR A 221 25.72 26.56 1.20
C THR A 221 25.91 25.88 2.55
N SER A 222 24.93 25.09 3.00
CA SER A 222 25.05 24.34 4.26
C SER A 222 25.44 22.87 4.07
N ALA A 223 25.70 22.42 2.84
CA ALA A 223 25.98 21.02 2.53
C ALA A 223 24.96 20.01 3.11
N THR A 224 23.66 20.35 3.03
CA THR A 224 22.57 19.50 3.54
C THR A 224 21.44 19.38 2.54
N SER A 225 20.72 18.27 2.60
CA SER A 225 19.51 17.97 1.86
C SER A 225 18.32 17.89 2.81
N LEU A 226 17.26 18.61 2.49
CA LEU A 226 15.96 18.58 3.16
C LEU A 226 15.05 17.58 2.45
N LEU A 227 14.47 16.65 3.19
CA LEU A 227 13.62 15.60 2.63
C LEU A 227 12.15 15.89 2.96
N PHE A 228 11.31 15.86 1.94
CA PHE A 228 9.87 16.05 2.06
C PHE A 228 9.13 14.87 1.44
N ASP A 229 8.10 14.41 2.14
CA ASP A 229 7.13 13.46 1.63
C ASP A 229 5.74 14.08 1.78
N ILE A 230 5.10 14.42 0.66
CA ILE A 230 3.83 15.15 0.68
C ILE A 230 2.63 14.34 1.18
N ARG A 231 2.83 13.06 1.52
CA ARG A 231 1.81 12.21 2.15
C ARG A 231 2.03 12.01 3.65
N VAL A 232 3.07 12.61 4.24
CA VAL A 232 3.44 12.43 5.66
C VAL A 232 3.33 13.76 6.40
N GLY A 233 2.60 13.78 7.53
CA GLY A 233 2.66 14.89 8.50
C GLY A 233 1.89 16.17 8.15
N ASP A 234 0.71 16.06 7.52
CA ASP A 234 0.00 17.23 6.97
C ASP A 234 -0.59 18.19 8.02
N THR A 235 -0.30 19.49 7.85
CA THR A 235 -1.07 20.60 8.44
C THR A 235 -1.69 21.44 7.33
N LYS A 236 -3.03 21.45 7.24
CA LYS A 236 -3.75 22.31 6.28
C LYS A 236 -3.79 23.76 6.78
N ARG A 237 -3.40 24.71 5.93
CA ARG A 237 -3.55 26.15 6.19
C ARG A 237 -4.17 26.81 4.95
N SER A 238 -5.37 27.38 5.11
CA SER A 238 -6.03 28.18 4.06
C SER A 238 -6.16 27.45 2.70
N GLY A 239 -6.49 26.16 2.72
CA GLY A 239 -6.65 25.36 1.49
C GLY A 239 -5.36 24.78 0.89
N VAL A 240 -4.19 25.31 1.27
CA VAL A 240 -2.86 24.81 0.87
C VAL A 240 -2.27 23.95 2.00
N ILE A 241 -1.64 22.83 1.65
CA ILE A 241 -0.95 21.98 2.63
C ILE A 241 0.50 22.46 2.76
N VAL A 242 0.89 22.84 3.97
CA VAL A 242 2.26 23.31 4.24
C VAL A 242 3.06 22.18 4.89
N HIS A 243 4.15 21.80 4.25
CA HIS A 243 5.03 20.73 4.66
C HIS A 243 6.29 21.26 5.32
N ARG A 244 6.71 20.60 6.40
CA ARG A 244 8.03 20.77 7.00
C ARG A 244 8.94 19.62 6.56
N PRO A 245 10.26 19.83 6.52
CA PRO A 245 11.17 18.74 6.18
C PRO A 245 11.02 17.63 7.22
N LEU A 246 10.84 16.39 6.76
CA LEU A 246 10.83 15.21 7.62
C LEU A 246 12.17 15.10 8.36
N MET A 247 13.25 15.45 7.67
CA MET A 247 14.60 15.48 8.21
C MET A 247 15.55 16.29 7.31
N SER A 248 16.72 16.61 7.86
CA SER A 248 17.83 17.25 7.18
C SER A 248 19.06 16.34 7.29
N ILE A 249 19.65 15.96 6.15
CA ILE A 249 20.81 15.06 6.10
C ILE A 249 21.85 15.52 5.09
N SER A 250 23.10 15.14 5.25
CA SER A 250 24.13 15.34 4.23
C SER A 250 24.17 14.15 3.26
N LEU A 251 24.60 14.42 2.03
CA LEU A 251 24.88 13.36 1.05
C LEU A 251 26.12 12.62 1.52
N THR A 252 26.17 11.32 1.29
CA THR A 252 27.39 10.52 1.45
C THR A 252 27.78 9.89 0.12
N ARG A 253 29.04 9.51 -0.04
CA ARG A 253 29.45 8.73 -1.21
C ARG A 253 28.91 7.30 -1.09
N SER A 254 28.58 6.69 -2.22
CA SER A 254 28.37 5.24 -2.28
C SER A 254 29.70 4.52 -2.07
N ASP A 255 29.63 3.28 -1.59
CA ASP A 255 30.80 2.42 -1.41
C ASP A 255 31.48 2.16 -2.76
N ARG A 256 30.68 2.04 -3.83
CA ARG A 256 31.17 1.86 -5.20
C ARG A 256 31.99 3.06 -5.69
N LEU A 257 31.42 4.27 -5.63
CA LEU A 257 32.12 5.49 -6.06
C LEU A 257 33.38 5.73 -5.21
N ALA A 258 33.33 5.46 -3.91
CA ALA A 258 34.48 5.62 -3.02
C ALA A 258 35.62 4.65 -3.34
N ASN A 259 35.31 3.44 -3.81
CA ASN A 259 36.30 2.41 -4.14
C ASN A 259 36.87 2.58 -5.55
N GLU A 260 36.05 2.97 -6.53
CA GLU A 260 36.43 3.02 -7.94
C GLU A 260 37.01 4.39 -8.36
N TYR A 261 36.67 5.49 -7.66
CA TYR A 261 37.20 6.83 -7.94
C TYR A 261 38.10 7.33 -6.81
N HIS A 262 39.38 7.58 -7.13
CA HIS A 262 40.40 7.96 -6.14
C HIS A 262 40.58 9.48 -5.96
N GLY A 263 39.88 10.32 -6.72
CA GLY A 263 39.94 11.76 -6.58
C GLY A 263 39.03 12.32 -5.47
N GLU A 264 39.23 13.58 -5.10
CA GLU A 264 38.32 14.27 -4.20
C GLU A 264 37.02 14.63 -4.94
N ILE A 265 35.88 14.26 -4.36
CA ILE A 265 34.55 14.61 -4.86
C ILE A 265 33.92 15.61 -3.88
N PRO A 266 33.86 16.92 -4.23
CA PRO A 266 33.20 17.92 -3.41
C PRO A 266 31.69 17.66 -3.39
N LEU A 267 31.20 17.22 -2.24
CA LEU A 267 29.77 17.12 -2.01
C LEU A 267 29.22 18.55 -1.87
N TYR A 268 28.16 18.85 -2.62
CA TYR A 268 27.53 20.17 -2.76
C TYR A 268 28.41 21.23 -3.43
N SER A 269 29.17 20.84 -4.45
CA SER A 269 29.91 21.78 -5.30
C SER A 269 28.99 22.85 -5.91
N PRO A 270 29.44 24.12 -5.97
CA PRO A 270 28.68 25.19 -6.63
C PRO A 270 28.58 24.97 -8.15
N SER A 271 29.41 24.08 -8.71
CA SER A 271 29.42 23.71 -10.13
C SER A 271 28.47 22.56 -10.46
N TRP A 272 27.59 22.16 -9.52
CA TRP A 272 26.59 21.14 -9.77
C TRP A 272 25.59 21.58 -10.84
N VAL A 273 25.38 20.68 -11.80
CA VAL A 273 24.26 20.72 -12.72
C VAL A 273 23.39 19.50 -12.40
N ILE A 274 22.12 19.75 -12.14
CA ILE A 274 21.15 18.71 -11.79
C ILE A 274 20.24 18.39 -12.96
N PHE A 275 19.92 17.11 -13.12
CA PHE A 275 18.94 16.66 -14.09
C PHE A 275 17.96 15.70 -13.42
N ALA A 276 16.67 15.90 -13.71
CA ALA A 276 15.64 15.00 -13.23
C ALA A 276 15.83 13.57 -13.82
N PRO A 277 15.52 12.51 -13.06
CA PRO A 277 14.97 12.57 -11.71
C PRO A 277 16.03 12.72 -10.60
N ASN A 278 17.27 12.26 -10.82
CA ASN A 278 18.25 12.07 -9.76
C ASN A 278 19.73 12.18 -10.20
N LEU A 279 20.03 12.81 -11.34
CA LEU A 279 21.39 12.90 -11.87
C LEU A 279 22.06 14.20 -11.41
N ILE A 280 23.29 14.09 -10.92
CA ILE A 280 24.18 15.21 -10.62
C ILE A 280 25.41 15.11 -11.53
N VAL A 281 25.71 16.22 -12.19
CA VAL A 281 26.96 16.43 -12.92
C VAL A 281 27.78 17.46 -12.18
N ASP A 282 29.00 17.09 -11.79
CA ASP A 282 29.97 18.04 -11.27
C ASP A 282 30.94 18.42 -12.37
N ALA A 283 30.71 19.59 -12.97
CA ALA A 283 31.51 20.07 -14.09
C ALA A 283 32.97 20.35 -13.72
N SER A 284 33.29 20.53 -12.44
CA SER A 284 34.67 20.81 -12.01
C SER A 284 35.59 19.58 -12.10
N ILE A 285 35.02 18.39 -11.92
CA ILE A 285 35.73 17.10 -11.93
C ILE A 285 35.29 16.18 -13.07
N GLY A 286 34.27 16.56 -13.84
CA GLY A 286 33.77 15.77 -14.97
C GLY A 286 33.07 14.47 -14.57
N ILE A 287 32.45 14.41 -13.39
CA ILE A 287 31.72 13.22 -12.91
C ILE A 287 30.23 13.37 -13.12
N PHE A 288 29.63 12.33 -13.67
CA PHE A 288 28.20 12.11 -13.75
C PHE A 288 27.83 11.04 -12.73
N SER A 289 26.89 11.34 -11.84
CA SER A 289 26.54 10.44 -10.75
C SER A 289 25.08 10.53 -10.39
N THR A 290 24.51 9.42 -9.93
CA THR A 290 23.12 9.37 -9.50
C THR A 290 23.00 9.50 -7.99
N VAL A 291 22.00 10.23 -7.52
CA VAL A 291 21.57 10.21 -6.11
C VAL A 291 20.60 9.05 -5.88
N SER A 292 20.87 8.27 -4.84
CA SER A 292 20.05 7.13 -4.44
C SER A 292 19.51 7.30 -3.02
N LEU A 293 18.26 6.88 -2.81
CA LEU A 293 17.56 6.93 -1.52
C LEU A 293 17.54 5.55 -0.88
N TYR A 294 17.84 5.50 0.42
CA TYR A 294 17.92 4.30 1.26
C TYR A 294 17.00 4.45 2.48
N PRO A 295 15.72 4.06 2.36
CA PRO A 295 14.70 4.26 3.39
C PRO A 295 14.99 3.57 4.73
N GLU A 296 15.73 2.48 4.74
CA GLU A 296 16.11 1.73 5.94
C GLU A 296 16.93 2.57 6.93
N ASN A 297 17.62 3.59 6.43
CA ASN A 297 18.44 4.49 7.23
C ASN A 297 17.64 5.69 7.80
N ALA A 298 16.32 5.75 7.56
CA ALA A 298 15.48 6.88 7.97
C ALA A 298 15.03 6.82 9.45
N GLU A 299 15.12 5.66 10.10
CA GLU A 299 14.52 5.41 11.43
C GLU A 299 15.01 6.36 12.53
N HIS A 300 16.28 6.75 12.48
CA HIS A 300 16.89 7.68 13.44
C HIS A 300 16.60 9.14 13.13
N GLY A 301 16.26 9.46 11.87
CA GLY A 301 16.02 10.83 11.42
C GLY A 301 14.58 11.30 11.60
N ILE A 302 13.62 10.37 11.53
CA ILE A 302 12.19 10.67 11.70
C ILE A 302 11.80 10.41 13.16
N ALA A 303 11.52 11.48 13.90
CA ALA A 303 11.22 11.40 15.33
C ALA A 303 9.93 10.63 15.64
N ASN A 304 8.87 10.85 14.84
CA ASN A 304 7.59 10.20 15.02
C ASN A 304 7.59 8.82 14.32
N LYS A 305 7.34 7.77 15.11
CA LYS A 305 7.35 6.38 14.61
C LYS A 305 6.20 6.08 13.64
N CYS A 306 5.05 6.74 13.79
CA CYS A 306 3.92 6.60 12.87
C CYS A 306 4.26 7.25 11.50
N ASP A 307 4.87 8.43 11.51
CA ASP A 307 5.33 9.12 10.30
C ASP A 307 6.44 8.31 9.59
N PHE A 308 7.33 7.67 10.35
CA PHE A 308 8.34 6.75 9.80
C PHE A 308 7.68 5.54 9.11
N LEU A 309 6.69 4.90 9.73
CA LEU A 309 5.97 3.79 9.10
C LEU A 309 5.27 4.22 7.82
N GLN A 310 4.63 5.39 7.83
CA GLN A 310 3.99 5.95 6.64
C GLN A 310 5.00 6.25 5.53
N PHE A 311 6.13 6.87 5.89
CA PHE A 311 7.23 7.15 4.98
C PHE A 311 7.73 5.86 4.33
N VAL A 312 8.00 4.81 5.11
CA VAL A 312 8.49 3.52 4.59
C VAL A 312 7.44 2.84 3.70
N LEU A 313 6.17 2.85 4.09
CA LEU A 313 5.07 2.26 3.32
C LEU A 313 4.91 2.90 1.94
N ASN A 314 5.22 4.20 1.82
CA ASN A 314 5.12 4.95 0.57
C ASN A 314 6.28 4.70 -0.41
N ARG A 315 7.31 3.93 -0.02
CA ARG A 315 8.50 3.65 -0.83
C ARG A 315 8.36 2.34 -1.62
N ARG A 316 9.11 2.24 -2.71
CA ARG A 316 9.23 0.99 -3.48
C ARG A 316 10.10 -0.01 -2.73
N SER A 317 9.73 -1.28 -2.80
CA SER A 317 10.54 -2.42 -2.30
C SER A 317 10.86 -2.42 -0.80
N THR A 318 10.04 -1.77 0.03
CA THR A 318 10.24 -1.66 1.50
C THR A 318 9.28 -2.52 2.33
N LYS A 319 8.55 -3.45 1.71
CA LYS A 319 7.54 -4.30 2.38
C LYS A 319 8.09 -5.03 3.59
N ASP A 320 9.24 -5.67 3.44
CA ASP A 320 9.84 -6.47 4.50
C ASP A 320 10.25 -5.60 5.68
N LEU A 321 10.89 -4.46 5.39
CA LEU A 321 11.27 -3.44 6.37
C LEU A 321 10.04 -2.90 7.12
N PHE A 322 8.98 -2.54 6.40
CA PHE A 322 7.74 -2.04 6.99
C PHE A 322 7.14 -3.05 7.98
N LEU A 323 6.98 -4.31 7.55
CA LEU A 323 6.36 -5.36 8.36
C LEU A 323 7.22 -5.68 9.60
N GLU A 324 8.54 -5.75 9.45
CA GLU A 324 9.45 -5.96 10.57
C GLU A 324 9.38 -4.83 11.60
N LYS A 325 9.42 -3.57 11.14
CA LYS A 325 9.37 -2.40 12.02
C LYS A 325 8.00 -2.23 12.66
N PHE A 326 6.91 -2.46 11.92
CA PHE A 326 5.57 -2.41 12.49
C PHE A 326 5.37 -3.47 13.57
N LYS A 327 5.82 -4.71 13.33
CA LYS A 327 5.85 -5.77 14.35
C LYS A 327 6.63 -5.35 15.60
N SER A 328 7.85 -4.82 15.44
CA SER A 328 8.67 -4.37 16.57
C SER A 328 7.97 -3.29 17.40
N LEU A 329 7.33 -2.31 16.74
CA LEU A 329 6.59 -1.23 17.40
C LEU A 329 5.32 -1.73 18.11
N LEU A 330 4.64 -2.74 17.56
CA LEU A 330 3.50 -3.40 18.20
C LEU A 330 3.92 -4.17 19.45
N ILE A 331 4.99 -4.97 19.37
CA ILE A 331 5.51 -5.73 20.53
C ILE A 331 5.97 -4.77 21.65
N GLY A 332 6.65 -3.69 21.28
CA GLY A 332 7.13 -2.66 22.21
C GLY A 332 6.05 -1.71 22.75
N ASN A 333 4.80 -1.81 22.27
CA ASN A 333 3.70 -0.90 22.60
C ASN A 333 4.09 0.58 22.42
N HIS A 334 4.81 0.89 21.33
CA HIS A 334 5.29 2.24 21.02
C HIS A 334 4.31 3.06 20.18
N LEU A 335 3.16 2.49 19.82
CA LEU A 335 2.10 3.14 19.05
C LEU A 335 0.81 3.17 19.87
N SER A 336 0.11 4.29 19.83
CA SER A 336 -1.25 4.38 20.38
C SER A 336 -2.23 3.59 19.52
N LEU A 337 -3.37 3.16 20.09
CA LEU A 337 -4.42 2.45 19.34
C LEU A 337 -4.94 3.27 18.14
N LYS A 338 -4.97 4.60 18.26
CA LYS A 338 -5.35 5.49 17.14
C LYS A 338 -4.34 5.42 16.00
N GLU A 339 -3.05 5.37 16.30
CA GLU A 339 -1.99 5.24 15.30
C GLU A 339 -2.01 3.85 14.66
N VAL A 340 -2.17 2.80 15.47
CA VAL A 340 -2.32 1.42 14.97
C VAL A 340 -3.51 1.32 14.00
N SER A 341 -4.65 1.92 14.35
CA SER A 341 -5.83 1.96 13.47
C SER A 341 -5.55 2.67 12.14
N LYS A 342 -4.80 3.78 12.17
CA LYS A 342 -4.36 4.48 10.94
C LYS A 342 -3.45 3.59 10.10
N VAL A 343 -2.50 2.90 10.72
CA VAL A 343 -1.60 1.98 10.01
C VAL A 343 -2.38 0.86 9.34
N PHE A 344 -3.39 0.28 10.01
CA PHE A 344 -4.26 -0.72 9.39
C PHE A 344 -5.07 -0.14 8.23
N ALA A 345 -5.62 1.07 8.34
CA ALA A 345 -6.29 1.73 7.22
C ALA A 345 -5.34 1.89 6.01
N TRP A 346 -4.08 2.27 6.24
CA TRP A 346 -3.08 2.37 5.17
C TRP A 346 -2.75 1.03 4.51
N ILE A 347 -2.84 -0.08 5.25
CA ILE A 347 -2.63 -1.44 4.74
C ILE A 347 -3.84 -1.92 3.94
N VAL A 348 -5.05 -1.72 4.49
CA VAL A 348 -6.28 -2.31 3.97
C VAL A 348 -6.84 -1.53 2.78
N GLU A 349 -6.81 -0.20 2.80
CA GLU A 349 -7.41 0.62 1.73
C GLU A 349 -6.81 0.32 0.33
N PRO A 350 -5.48 0.26 0.14
CA PRO A 350 -4.90 -0.08 -1.15
C PRO A 350 -5.20 -1.52 -1.58
N TYR A 351 -5.20 -2.46 -0.63
CA TYR A 351 -5.54 -3.86 -0.87
C TYR A 351 -7.01 -4.00 -1.33
N ALA A 352 -7.95 -3.28 -0.70
CA ALA A 352 -9.36 -3.22 -1.07
C ALA A 352 -9.54 -2.71 -2.52
N LYS A 353 -8.88 -1.59 -2.84
CA LYS A 353 -8.95 -0.98 -4.18
C LYS A 353 -8.44 -1.91 -5.27
N ARG A 354 -7.45 -2.76 -4.98
CA ARG A 354 -6.94 -3.77 -5.92
C ARG A 354 -7.92 -4.92 -6.14
N MET A 355 -8.68 -5.30 -5.11
CA MET A 355 -9.67 -6.39 -5.19
C MET A 355 -10.93 -5.98 -5.96
N MET A 356 -11.23 -4.67 -6.02
CA MET A 356 -12.33 -4.18 -6.84
C MET A 356 -12.04 -4.39 -8.33
N PRO A 357 -12.99 -4.96 -9.11
CA PRO A 357 -12.83 -5.08 -10.54
C PRO A 357 -12.63 -3.68 -11.13
N SER A 358 -11.56 -3.52 -11.91
CA SER A 358 -11.34 -2.28 -12.65
C SER A 358 -12.52 -2.08 -13.59
N LEU A 359 -13.40 -1.12 -13.25
CA LEU A 359 -14.32 -0.55 -14.19
C LEU A 359 -13.44 0.06 -15.27
N LYS A 360 -13.27 -0.66 -16.38
CA LYS A 360 -12.73 -0.12 -17.62
C LYS A 360 -13.69 0.98 -18.04
N TYR A 361 -13.49 2.18 -17.52
CA TYR A 361 -14.03 3.37 -18.13
C TYR A 361 -13.49 3.33 -19.56
N ASN A 362 -14.41 3.26 -20.51
CA ASN A 362 -14.09 3.61 -21.89
C ASN A 362 -13.63 5.06 -21.84
N GLU A 363 -12.33 5.27 -21.68
CA GLU A 363 -11.71 6.55 -21.95
C GLU A 363 -12.10 6.87 -23.39
N GLY A 364 -12.96 7.87 -23.54
CA GLY A 364 -13.09 8.54 -24.82
C GLY A 364 -11.67 8.90 -25.25
N VAL A 365 -11.30 8.57 -26.49
CA VAL A 365 -9.95 8.77 -27.01
C VAL A 365 -9.61 10.26 -26.90
N ALA A 366 -8.98 10.66 -25.79
CA ALA A 366 -8.48 12.00 -25.61
C ALA A 366 -7.41 12.21 -26.68
N LYS A 367 -7.49 13.31 -27.43
CA LYS A 367 -6.54 13.59 -28.52
C LYS A 367 -5.10 13.78 -28.01
N PHE A 368 -4.96 14.13 -26.75
CA PHE A 368 -3.72 14.35 -26.00
C PHE A 368 -4.00 14.15 -24.50
N ALA A 369 -2.99 13.81 -23.72
CA ALA A 369 -3.12 13.62 -22.27
C ALA A 369 -1.85 14.04 -21.50
N LEU A 370 -2.01 14.63 -20.33
CA LEU A 370 -0.94 14.86 -19.36
C LEU A 370 -0.59 13.53 -18.68
N ALA A 371 0.62 13.03 -18.95
CA ALA A 371 1.09 11.77 -18.37
C ALA A 371 1.95 12.06 -17.13
N ALA A 372 1.40 11.77 -15.94
CA ALA A 372 2.17 11.64 -14.72
C ALA A 372 2.71 10.21 -14.58
N GLU A 373 3.85 10.04 -13.91
CA GLU A 373 4.33 8.71 -13.56
C GLU A 373 3.34 8.03 -12.62
N PRO A 374 2.85 6.82 -12.97
CA PRO A 374 1.89 6.13 -12.13
C PRO A 374 2.52 5.82 -10.78
N TYR A 375 1.74 6.06 -9.73
CA TYR A 375 2.08 5.63 -8.39
C TYR A 375 1.27 4.41 -8.03
N GLU A 376 1.97 3.30 -7.82
CA GLU A 376 1.40 2.07 -7.31
C GLU A 376 1.69 1.99 -5.80
N PRO A 377 0.66 2.03 -4.94
CA PRO A 377 0.86 1.87 -3.51
C PRO A 377 1.38 0.47 -3.21
N LEU A 378 2.20 0.35 -2.16
CA LEU A 378 2.65 -0.95 -1.69
C LEU A 378 1.46 -1.76 -1.18
N ILE A 379 1.31 -2.99 -1.69
CA ILE A 379 0.24 -3.89 -1.29
C ILE A 379 0.75 -4.91 -0.27
N ILE A 380 0.09 -4.93 0.88
CA ILE A 380 0.29 -5.89 1.96
C ILE A 380 -0.97 -6.75 2.03
N GLU A 381 -0.81 -8.06 1.91
CA GLU A 381 -1.91 -9.02 1.93
C GLU A 381 -2.19 -9.48 3.35
N GLN A 382 -3.37 -10.09 3.56
CA GLN A 382 -3.73 -10.63 4.87
C GLN A 382 -2.72 -11.71 5.32
N SER A 383 -2.28 -12.57 4.41
CA SER A 383 -1.25 -13.58 4.64
C SER A 383 0.10 -13.00 5.11
N ASP A 384 0.50 -11.83 4.61
CA ASP A 384 1.72 -11.14 5.06
C ASP A 384 1.58 -10.66 6.50
N MET A 385 0.44 -10.05 6.83
CA MET A 385 0.14 -9.57 8.17
C MET A 385 0.09 -10.72 9.17
N VAL A 386 -0.57 -11.82 8.81
CA VAL A 386 -0.65 -13.04 9.60
C VAL A 386 0.75 -13.61 9.84
N SER A 387 1.49 -13.91 8.78
CA SER A 387 2.75 -14.66 8.87
C SER A 387 3.91 -13.85 9.45
N ARG A 388 3.98 -12.54 9.17
CA ARG A 388 5.14 -11.71 9.53
C ARG A 388 4.93 -10.78 10.71
N VAL A 389 3.68 -10.45 11.03
CA VAL A 389 3.35 -9.53 12.13
C VAL A 389 2.64 -10.26 13.26
N PHE A 390 1.44 -10.80 13.01
CA PHE A 390 0.59 -11.31 14.10
C PHE A 390 1.11 -12.61 14.70
N LEU A 391 1.49 -13.61 13.89
CA LEU A 391 1.98 -14.88 14.41
C LEU A 391 3.28 -14.70 15.24
N PRO A 392 4.33 -14.02 14.73
CA PRO A 392 5.55 -13.78 15.51
C PRO A 392 5.32 -12.88 16.74
N ALA A 393 4.38 -11.94 16.67
CA ALA A 393 4.03 -11.10 17.82
C ALA A 393 3.31 -11.89 18.92
N ASN A 394 2.42 -12.82 18.55
CA ASN A 394 1.68 -13.66 19.49
C ASN A 394 2.59 -14.66 20.22
N GLU A 395 3.64 -15.15 19.55
CA GLU A 395 4.66 -16.04 20.12
C GLU A 395 5.63 -15.29 21.06
N CYS A 396 5.68 -13.96 21.00
CA CYS A 396 6.60 -13.16 21.79
C CYS A 396 6.15 -13.09 23.27
N PRO A 397 6.94 -13.56 24.23
CA PRO A 397 6.51 -13.63 25.63
C PRO A 397 6.38 -12.25 26.30
N SER A 398 7.04 -11.21 25.78
CA SER A 398 7.00 -9.85 26.32
C SER A 398 5.77 -9.05 25.90
N ILE A 399 4.95 -9.57 24.98
CA ILE A 399 3.82 -8.81 24.44
C ILE A 399 2.69 -8.67 25.47
N ASN A 400 2.11 -7.47 25.56
CA ASN A 400 0.87 -7.27 26.31
C ASN A 400 -0.31 -7.89 25.54
N LYS A 401 -0.75 -9.06 25.98
CA LYS A 401 -1.82 -9.84 25.32
C LYS A 401 -3.13 -9.07 25.19
N GLN A 402 -3.53 -8.28 26.19
CA GLN A 402 -4.78 -7.51 26.14
C GLN A 402 -4.70 -6.38 25.10
N HIS A 403 -3.61 -5.63 25.09
CA HIS A 403 -3.38 -4.59 24.08
C HIS A 403 -3.27 -5.19 22.67
N PHE A 404 -2.57 -6.31 22.52
CA PHE A 404 -2.41 -7.00 21.25
C PHE A 404 -3.75 -7.49 20.67
N VAL A 405 -4.62 -8.06 21.51
CA VAL A 405 -5.99 -8.40 21.12
C VAL A 405 -6.76 -7.17 20.65
N GLN A 406 -6.64 -6.03 21.34
CA GLN A 406 -7.26 -4.79 20.89
C GLN A 406 -6.74 -4.37 19.51
N CYS A 407 -5.43 -4.43 19.25
CA CYS A 407 -4.87 -4.14 17.93
C CYS A 407 -5.45 -5.06 16.86
N MET A 408 -5.51 -6.37 17.12
CA MET A 408 -6.11 -7.32 16.17
C MET A 408 -7.59 -7.00 15.89
N LEU A 409 -8.37 -6.64 16.90
CA LEU A 409 -9.76 -6.22 16.68
C LEU A 409 -9.87 -4.96 15.82
N HIS A 410 -8.94 -4.00 15.93
CA HIS A 410 -8.91 -2.83 15.03
C HIS A 410 -8.55 -3.22 13.59
N TYR A 411 -7.68 -4.21 13.39
CA TYR A 411 -7.42 -4.75 12.05
C TYR A 411 -8.68 -5.40 11.46
N LEU A 412 -9.38 -6.21 12.25
CA LEU A 412 -10.65 -6.81 11.84
C LEU A 412 -11.70 -5.75 11.47
N LEU A 413 -11.83 -4.69 12.28
CA LEU A 413 -12.71 -3.57 11.96
C LEU A 413 -12.32 -2.89 10.65
N SER A 414 -11.02 -2.66 10.41
CA SER A 414 -10.53 -2.05 9.17
C SER A 414 -10.85 -2.89 7.93
N LEU A 415 -10.76 -4.22 8.03
CA LEU A 415 -11.19 -5.14 6.97
C LEU A 415 -12.69 -5.03 6.70
N GLN A 416 -13.51 -5.02 7.76
CA GLN A 416 -14.96 -4.88 7.64
C GLN A 416 -15.39 -3.54 7.03
N GLU A 417 -14.79 -2.43 7.46
CA GLU A 417 -15.05 -1.09 6.91
C GLU A 417 -14.77 -1.00 5.40
N ASN A 418 -13.83 -1.81 4.90
CA ASN A 418 -13.47 -1.89 3.49
C ASN A 418 -14.14 -3.05 2.73
N ASN A 419 -15.12 -3.73 3.34
CA ASN A 419 -15.83 -4.89 2.77
C ASN A 419 -14.89 -6.02 2.32
N ILE A 420 -13.89 -6.33 3.13
CA ILE A 420 -12.96 -7.44 2.90
C ILE A 420 -13.27 -8.57 3.89
N ASP A 421 -13.47 -9.77 3.35
CA ASP A 421 -13.65 -10.96 4.16
C ASP A 421 -12.33 -11.35 4.85
N PRO A 422 -12.30 -11.46 6.20
CA PRO A 422 -11.11 -11.88 6.92
C PRO A 422 -10.74 -13.34 6.61
N GLU A 423 -9.45 -13.63 6.49
CA GLU A 423 -8.98 -15.01 6.31
C GLU A 423 -9.39 -15.90 7.51
N PRO A 424 -9.97 -17.09 7.29
CA PRO A 424 -10.36 -17.99 8.37
C PRO A 424 -9.20 -18.35 9.31
N TYR A 425 -7.99 -18.45 8.77
CA TYR A 425 -6.78 -18.72 9.56
C TYR A 425 -6.49 -17.59 10.57
N TYR A 426 -6.61 -16.32 10.16
CA TYR A 426 -6.41 -15.18 11.05
C TYR A 426 -7.40 -15.21 12.24
N LEU A 427 -8.66 -15.54 11.98
CA LEU A 427 -9.69 -15.59 13.01
C LEU A 427 -9.48 -16.79 13.95
N ASN A 428 -9.37 -17.99 13.39
CA ASN A 428 -9.42 -19.25 14.14
C ASN A 428 -8.10 -19.57 14.83
N GLU A 429 -6.96 -19.36 14.17
CA GLU A 429 -5.64 -19.79 14.66
C GLU A 429 -4.84 -18.66 15.33
N ILE A 430 -5.27 -17.41 15.21
CA ILE A 430 -4.57 -16.26 15.82
C ILE A 430 -5.47 -15.51 16.79
N LEU A 431 -6.56 -14.89 16.30
CA LEU A 431 -7.38 -14.00 17.12
C LEU A 431 -8.03 -14.74 18.29
N VAL A 432 -8.72 -15.85 18.05
CA VAL A 432 -9.41 -16.61 19.10
C VAL A 432 -8.44 -17.11 20.19
N PRO A 433 -7.34 -17.85 19.86
CA PRO A 433 -6.38 -18.27 20.87
C PRO A 433 -5.79 -17.08 21.65
N ALA A 434 -5.49 -15.96 20.98
CA ALA A 434 -4.97 -14.77 21.65
C ALA A 434 -5.99 -14.14 22.62
N MET A 435 -7.28 -14.09 22.26
CA MET A 435 -8.36 -13.63 23.15
C MET A 435 -8.49 -14.51 24.39
N VAL A 436 -8.42 -15.83 24.20
CA VAL A 436 -8.43 -16.80 25.30
C VAL A 436 -7.20 -16.64 26.20
N ALA A 437 -6.02 -16.45 25.61
CA ALA A 437 -4.78 -16.22 26.34
C ALA A 437 -4.75 -14.88 27.08
N ALA A 438 -5.48 -13.86 26.59
CA ALA A 438 -5.67 -12.57 27.23
C ALA A 438 -6.78 -12.56 28.30
N GLY A 439 -7.60 -13.61 28.38
CA GLY A 439 -8.74 -13.70 29.29
C GLY A 439 -9.99 -12.91 28.85
N GLU A 440 -10.05 -12.44 27.61
CA GLU A 440 -11.13 -11.61 27.05
C GLU A 440 -12.34 -12.46 26.58
N LEU A 441 -12.77 -13.41 27.40
CA LEU A 441 -13.75 -14.44 27.04
C LEU A 441 -15.15 -13.88 26.78
N ASN A 442 -15.54 -12.80 27.47
CA ASN A 442 -16.82 -12.13 27.25
C ASN A 442 -16.89 -11.46 25.86
N ARG A 443 -15.79 -10.85 25.41
CA ARG A 443 -15.72 -10.26 24.06
C ARG A 443 -15.72 -11.35 23.00
N LEU A 444 -15.02 -12.46 23.25
CA LEU A 444 -15.05 -13.63 22.39
C LEU A 444 -16.47 -14.17 22.24
N GLN A 445 -17.20 -14.31 23.35
CA GLN A 445 -18.61 -14.72 23.34
C GLN A 445 -19.46 -13.81 22.44
N GLN A 446 -19.28 -12.48 22.52
CA GLN A 446 -20.01 -11.54 21.68
C GLN A 446 -19.68 -11.70 20.18
N LEU A 447 -18.40 -11.82 19.83
CA LEU A 447 -17.99 -12.00 18.42
C LEU A 447 -18.56 -13.28 17.81
N LEU A 448 -18.60 -14.36 18.59
CA LEU A 448 -19.18 -15.64 18.18
C LEU A 448 -20.71 -15.55 18.08
N HIS A 449 -21.36 -14.88 19.03
CA HIS A 449 -22.81 -14.69 19.04
C HIS A 449 -23.29 -13.86 17.84
N TYR A 450 -22.57 -12.78 17.51
CA TYR A 450 -22.86 -11.93 16.33
C TYR A 450 -22.33 -12.51 15.01
N ARG A 451 -21.76 -13.73 15.01
CA ARG A 451 -21.23 -14.43 13.82
C ARG A 451 -20.20 -13.63 13.04
N VAL A 452 -19.38 -12.85 13.75
CA VAL A 452 -18.21 -12.19 13.15
C VAL A 452 -17.15 -13.23 12.78
N VAL A 453 -17.03 -14.30 13.58
CA VAL A 453 -16.19 -15.45 13.28
C VAL A 453 -17.04 -16.54 12.63
N PRO A 454 -16.66 -17.07 11.46
CA PRO A 454 -17.42 -18.13 10.79
C PRO A 454 -17.34 -19.43 11.58
N ASP A 455 -18.41 -20.23 11.50
CA ASP A 455 -18.46 -21.54 12.16
C ASP A 455 -17.37 -22.46 11.57
N ALA A 456 -16.53 -23.03 12.44
CA ALA A 456 -15.50 -23.98 12.04
C ALA A 456 -15.40 -25.13 13.05
N LYS A 457 -15.25 -26.36 12.55
CA LYS A 457 -15.20 -27.57 13.38
C LYS A 457 -14.02 -27.55 14.36
N GLN A 458 -12.84 -27.14 13.89
CA GLN A 458 -11.63 -27.02 14.72
C GLN A 458 -11.80 -25.98 15.84
N LEU A 459 -12.38 -24.82 15.51
CA LEU A 459 -12.68 -23.76 16.47
C LEU A 459 -13.64 -24.25 17.57
N ALA A 460 -14.70 -24.97 17.20
CA ALA A 460 -15.66 -25.49 18.19
C ALA A 460 -15.00 -26.44 19.19
N PHE A 461 -14.13 -27.36 18.74
CA PHE A 461 -13.36 -28.22 19.65
C PHE A 461 -12.40 -27.44 20.54
N GLN A 462 -11.75 -26.41 19.99
CA GLN A 462 -10.91 -25.53 20.78
C GLN A 462 -11.69 -24.82 21.88
N LEU A 463 -12.89 -24.30 21.60
CA LEU A 463 -13.76 -23.69 22.61
C LEU A 463 -14.19 -24.69 23.69
N LEU A 464 -14.49 -25.94 23.31
CA LEU A 464 -14.85 -27.01 24.25
C LEU A 464 -13.71 -27.31 25.24
N SER A 465 -12.45 -27.30 24.79
CA SER A 465 -11.30 -27.51 25.68
C SER A 465 -11.12 -26.42 26.75
N HIS A 466 -11.78 -25.26 26.61
CA HIS A 466 -11.70 -24.14 27.55
C HIS A 466 -12.88 -24.10 28.53
N GLU A 467 -13.64 -25.19 28.65
CA GLU A 467 -14.84 -25.34 29.48
C GLU A 467 -14.67 -24.83 30.91
N ALA A 468 -13.55 -25.17 31.57
CA ALA A 468 -13.30 -24.79 32.97
C ALA A 468 -13.18 -23.28 33.19
N LYS A 469 -12.92 -22.49 32.14
CA LYS A 469 -12.66 -21.05 32.25
C LYS A 469 -13.90 -20.19 31.96
N HIS A 470 -14.81 -20.63 31.09
CA HIS A 470 -16.03 -19.87 30.74
C HIS A 470 -17.11 -20.79 30.17
N ALA A 471 -18.06 -21.16 31.04
CA ALA A 471 -19.15 -22.10 30.72
C ALA A 471 -20.03 -21.70 29.51
N PRO A 472 -20.29 -20.41 29.23
CA PRO A 472 -21.07 -20.01 28.04
C PRO A 472 -20.45 -20.40 26.69
N LEU A 473 -19.14 -20.61 26.61
CA LEU A 473 -18.48 -20.99 25.35
C LEU A 473 -18.89 -22.39 24.85
N ILE A 474 -19.30 -23.30 25.74
CA ILE A 474 -19.71 -24.65 25.33
C ILE A 474 -21.01 -24.59 24.53
N GLN A 475 -22.01 -23.84 25.01
CA GLN A 475 -23.27 -23.75 24.29
C GLN A 475 -23.03 -23.18 22.89
N LEU A 476 -22.19 -22.16 22.77
CA LEU A 476 -21.80 -21.61 21.47
C LEU A 476 -21.05 -22.63 20.59
N ALA A 477 -20.16 -23.43 21.16
CA ALA A 477 -19.45 -24.48 20.42
C ALA A 477 -20.40 -25.58 19.92
N VAL A 478 -21.35 -26.02 20.74
CA VAL A 478 -22.39 -26.98 20.34
C VAL A 478 -23.30 -26.37 19.27
N ASP A 479 -23.70 -25.10 19.45
CA ASP A 479 -24.51 -24.39 18.45
C ASP A 479 -23.77 -24.24 17.12
N MET A 480 -22.45 -24.01 17.13
CA MET A 480 -21.59 -24.00 15.93
C MET A 480 -21.58 -25.36 15.23
N LEU A 481 -21.32 -26.44 15.98
CA LEU A 481 -21.29 -27.79 15.42
C LEU A 481 -22.65 -28.20 14.85
N ALA A 482 -23.74 -27.84 15.54
CA ALA A 482 -25.10 -28.11 15.09
C ALA A 482 -25.42 -27.37 13.78
N ARG A 483 -24.97 -26.11 13.63
CA ARG A 483 -25.14 -25.34 12.38
C ARG A 483 -24.31 -25.88 11.23
N LEU A 484 -23.11 -26.41 11.50
CA LEU A 484 -22.27 -27.04 10.48
C LEU A 484 -22.87 -28.33 9.94
N GLY A 485 -23.67 -29.05 10.74
CA GLY A 485 -24.40 -30.25 10.30
C GLY A 485 -23.53 -31.46 9.97
N THR A 486 -22.20 -31.39 10.15
CA THR A 486 -21.26 -32.47 9.83
C THR A 486 -20.60 -33.09 11.06
N ALA A 487 -21.14 -32.84 12.27
CA ALA A 487 -20.51 -33.19 13.53
C ALA A 487 -21.48 -33.80 14.57
N ALA A 488 -22.50 -34.53 14.10
CA ALA A 488 -23.54 -35.10 14.96
C ALA A 488 -22.99 -36.11 15.99
N GLU A 489 -22.00 -36.94 15.62
CA GLU A 489 -21.39 -37.89 16.56
C GLU A 489 -20.63 -37.15 17.66
N GLU A 490 -19.90 -36.11 17.31
CA GLU A 490 -19.08 -35.35 18.25
C GLU A 490 -19.93 -34.48 19.19
N ILE A 491 -21.06 -33.93 18.71
CA ILE A 491 -22.03 -33.24 19.58
C ILE A 491 -22.59 -34.21 20.64
N VAL A 492 -22.95 -35.43 20.22
CA VAL A 492 -23.45 -36.46 21.14
C VAL A 492 -22.39 -36.85 22.15
N GLU A 493 -21.12 -36.97 21.75
CA GLU A 493 -20.01 -37.27 22.66
C GLU A 493 -19.79 -36.17 23.71
N VAL A 494 -19.92 -34.89 23.31
CA VAL A 494 -19.83 -33.73 24.22
C VAL A 494 -21.01 -33.70 25.20
N LEU A 495 -22.24 -33.99 24.76
CA LEU A 495 -23.41 -34.05 25.66
C LEU A 495 -23.32 -35.25 26.62
N LEU A 496 -22.77 -36.36 26.16
CA LEU A 496 -22.55 -37.57 26.96
C LEU A 496 -21.49 -37.36 28.05
N SER A 497 -20.37 -36.70 27.74
CA SER A 497 -19.31 -36.41 28.73
C SER A 497 -19.81 -35.52 29.86
N ARG A 498 -20.80 -34.66 29.57
CA ARG A 498 -21.47 -33.78 30.55
C ARG A 498 -22.63 -34.44 31.31
N GLY A 499 -22.95 -35.69 30.98
CA GLY A 499 -24.07 -36.42 31.58
C GLY A 499 -25.45 -35.95 31.12
N GLN A 500 -25.54 -35.12 30.07
CA GLN A 500 -26.81 -34.63 29.49
C GLN A 500 -27.37 -35.64 28.48
N LEU A 501 -27.60 -36.87 28.93
CA LEU A 501 -28.01 -37.99 28.07
C LEU A 501 -29.36 -37.77 27.39
N VAL A 502 -30.30 -37.11 28.07
CA VAL A 502 -31.63 -36.82 27.55
C VAL A 502 -31.59 -35.79 26.41
N GLU A 503 -30.72 -34.78 26.52
CA GLU A 503 -30.53 -33.78 25.45
C GLU A 503 -29.82 -34.39 24.24
N ALA A 504 -28.87 -35.31 24.47
CA ALA A 504 -28.22 -36.07 23.39
C ALA A 504 -29.25 -36.89 22.58
N ILE A 505 -30.20 -37.54 23.25
CA ILE A 505 -31.27 -38.30 22.58
C ILE A 505 -32.24 -37.37 21.82
N ARG A 506 -32.63 -36.24 22.42
CA ARG A 506 -33.49 -35.24 21.75
C ARG A 506 -32.82 -34.65 20.50
N PHE A 507 -31.51 -34.41 20.55
CA PHE A 507 -30.74 -33.96 19.39
C PHE A 507 -30.76 -35.00 18.26
N LEU A 508 -30.59 -36.29 18.58
CA LEU A 508 -30.69 -37.41 17.64
C LEU A 508 -32.08 -37.61 17.04
N ASP A 509 -33.15 -37.23 17.75
CA ASP A 509 -34.51 -37.25 17.22
C ASP A 509 -34.77 -36.15 16.17
N GLY A 510 -34.02 -35.04 16.23
CA GLY A 510 -34.12 -33.93 15.28
C GLY A 510 -33.32 -34.11 13.98
N LEU A 511 -32.45 -35.13 13.90
CA LEU A 511 -31.58 -35.37 12.75
C LEU A 511 -32.20 -36.30 11.70
N SER A 512 -31.85 -36.10 10.43
CA SER A 512 -32.28 -36.97 9.33
C SER A 512 -31.73 -38.40 9.49
N PRO A 513 -32.49 -39.46 9.15
CA PRO A 513 -32.14 -40.87 9.41
C PRO A 513 -30.89 -41.40 8.68
N SER A 514 -30.20 -40.56 7.89
CA SER A 514 -28.95 -40.88 7.21
C SER A 514 -27.69 -40.69 8.07
N GLU A 515 -27.76 -39.98 9.20
CA GLU A 515 -26.61 -39.75 10.08
C GLU A 515 -26.44 -40.90 11.08
N LYS A 516 -25.38 -41.69 10.87
CA LYS A 516 -25.12 -42.92 11.62
C LYS A 516 -24.36 -42.62 12.92
N VAL A 517 -25.06 -42.25 13.99
CA VAL A 517 -24.44 -42.14 15.33
C VAL A 517 -24.44 -43.49 16.05
N ASN A 518 -23.32 -43.86 16.68
CA ASN A 518 -23.18 -45.13 17.38
C ASN A 518 -24.08 -45.19 18.63
N SER A 519 -25.18 -45.93 18.53
CA SER A 519 -26.20 -46.04 19.58
C SER A 519 -25.70 -46.79 20.83
N MET A 520 -24.59 -47.53 20.75
CA MET A 520 -24.00 -48.25 21.90
C MET A 520 -23.44 -47.33 22.97
N LYS A 521 -22.78 -46.23 22.57
CA LYS A 521 -22.17 -45.27 23.50
C LYS A 521 -23.22 -44.66 24.44
N LEU A 522 -24.44 -44.42 23.94
CA LEU A 522 -25.56 -43.90 24.72
C LEU A 522 -26.03 -44.88 25.80
N VAL A 523 -26.07 -46.18 25.48
CA VAL A 523 -26.49 -47.24 26.41
C VAL A 523 -25.45 -47.42 27.53
N GLU A 524 -24.16 -47.38 27.19
CA GLU A 524 -23.08 -47.47 28.18
C GLU A 524 -23.08 -46.28 29.16
N HIS A 525 -23.32 -45.07 28.66
CA HIS A 525 -23.45 -43.88 29.52
C HIS A 525 -24.74 -43.89 30.35
N ALA A 526 -25.86 -44.38 29.80
CA ALA A 526 -27.09 -44.59 30.57
C ALA A 526 -26.86 -45.49 31.78
N TRP A 527 -26.09 -46.56 31.61
CA TRP A 527 -25.82 -47.55 32.65
C TRP A 527 -25.05 -46.99 33.86
N LYS A 528 -24.34 -45.87 33.68
CA LYS A 528 -23.59 -45.17 34.73
C LYS A 528 -24.44 -44.15 35.51
N GLN A 529 -25.65 -43.84 35.06
CA GLN A 529 -26.54 -42.84 35.67
C GLN A 529 -27.65 -43.48 36.53
N ASP A 530 -28.58 -42.67 37.02
CA ASP A 530 -29.69 -43.07 37.88
C ASP A 530 -30.66 -44.06 37.23
N ARG A 531 -31.37 -44.80 38.09
CA ARG A 531 -32.31 -45.87 37.70
C ARG A 531 -33.37 -45.39 36.72
N GLN A 532 -33.89 -44.17 36.91
CA GLN A 532 -34.90 -43.56 36.03
C GLN A 532 -34.36 -43.28 34.61
N VAL A 533 -33.11 -42.79 34.50
CA VAL A 533 -32.49 -42.49 33.20
C VAL A 533 -32.19 -43.77 32.42
N ARG A 534 -31.73 -44.83 33.11
CA ARG A 534 -31.56 -46.16 32.50
C ARG A 534 -32.86 -46.65 31.86
N TYR A 535 -33.96 -46.53 32.59
CA TYR A 535 -35.28 -46.94 32.11
C TYR A 535 -35.74 -46.14 30.88
N ALA A 536 -35.60 -44.81 30.92
CA ALA A 536 -35.99 -43.92 29.82
C ALA A 536 -35.23 -44.23 28.52
N VAL A 537 -33.90 -44.42 28.61
CA VAL A 537 -33.07 -44.70 27.42
C VAL A 537 -33.33 -46.09 26.84
N PHE A 538 -33.48 -47.12 27.67
CA PHE A 538 -33.80 -48.46 27.19
C PHE A 538 -35.19 -48.55 26.57
N SER A 539 -36.18 -47.88 27.17
CA SER A 539 -37.54 -47.80 26.61
C SER A 539 -37.55 -47.08 25.26
N TYR A 540 -36.79 -45.98 25.14
CA TYR A 540 -36.63 -45.24 23.89
C TYR A 540 -36.06 -46.11 22.74
N PHE A 541 -35.02 -46.90 23.00
CA PHE A 541 -34.47 -47.82 21.99
C PHE A 541 -35.41 -49.00 21.67
N GLN A 542 -36.20 -49.45 22.64
CA GLN A 542 -37.19 -50.51 22.45
C GLN A 542 -38.36 -50.05 21.56
N ASP A 543 -38.86 -48.82 21.75
CA ASP A 543 -39.91 -48.21 20.94
C ASP A 543 -39.44 -47.83 19.53
N ARG A 544 -38.16 -47.48 19.33
CA ARG A 544 -37.58 -47.26 17.99
C ARG A 544 -37.28 -48.55 17.24
N SER A 545 -36.80 -49.61 17.92
CA SER A 545 -36.52 -50.90 17.24
C SER A 545 -37.77 -51.59 16.71
N THR A 546 -38.94 -51.33 17.32
CA THR A 546 -40.24 -51.81 16.83
C THR A 546 -40.77 -51.00 15.65
N ARG A 547 -40.35 -49.73 15.49
CA ARG A 547 -40.80 -48.81 14.42
C ARG A 547 -39.85 -48.71 13.23
N SER A 548 -38.55 -48.94 13.39
CA SER A 548 -37.56 -48.85 12.32
C SER A 548 -36.39 -49.82 12.58
N ARG A 549 -36.09 -50.68 11.59
CA ARG A 549 -34.99 -51.69 11.63
C ARG A 549 -33.58 -51.08 11.53
N SER A 550 -33.43 -49.78 11.77
CA SER A 550 -32.22 -49.00 11.51
C SER A 550 -31.56 -48.50 12.80
N ASN A 551 -31.29 -49.40 13.76
CA ASN A 551 -30.39 -49.06 14.86
C ASN A 551 -28.98 -49.55 14.51
N ASN A 552 -28.04 -48.62 14.33
CA ASN A 552 -26.62 -48.93 14.11
C ASN A 552 -25.96 -49.30 15.44
N PHE A 553 -26.22 -50.50 15.94
CA PHE A 553 -25.44 -51.10 17.02
C PHE A 553 -24.22 -51.78 16.39
N THR A 554 -23.05 -51.20 16.57
CA THR A 554 -21.80 -51.77 16.01
C THR A 554 -21.38 -53.07 16.71
N ASN A 555 -21.92 -53.36 17.92
CA ASN A 555 -21.68 -54.58 18.70
C ASN A 555 -23.00 -55.16 19.24
N SER A 556 -23.66 -56.05 18.48
CA SER A 556 -24.93 -56.70 18.88
C SER A 556 -24.81 -57.49 20.19
N GLU A 557 -23.68 -58.17 20.43
CA GLU A 557 -23.52 -59.05 21.61
C GLU A 557 -23.46 -58.27 22.95
N GLN A 558 -22.83 -57.10 22.96
CA GLN A 558 -22.78 -56.24 24.14
C GLN A 558 -24.16 -55.64 24.45
N TYR A 559 -24.91 -55.26 23.42
CA TYR A 559 -26.28 -54.77 23.58
C TYR A 559 -27.18 -55.84 24.23
N ASP A 560 -27.06 -57.09 23.80
CA ASP A 560 -27.84 -58.22 24.34
C ASP A 560 -27.49 -58.55 25.81
N ASP A 561 -26.24 -58.31 26.23
CA ASP A 561 -25.85 -58.42 27.64
C ASP A 561 -26.46 -57.31 28.50
N TYR A 562 -26.41 -56.06 28.03
CA TYR A 562 -27.07 -54.95 28.73
C TYR A 562 -28.60 -55.09 28.74
N LEU A 563 -29.22 -55.61 27.68
CA LEU A 563 -30.65 -55.89 27.61
C LEU A 563 -31.06 -56.99 28.62
N ARG A 564 -30.24 -58.03 28.78
CA ARG A 564 -30.44 -59.07 29.81
C ARG A 564 -30.34 -58.48 31.21
N ARG A 565 -29.33 -57.65 31.47
CA ARG A 565 -29.16 -56.95 32.75
C ARG A 565 -30.33 -55.99 33.03
N PHE A 566 -30.84 -55.30 32.02
CA PHE A 566 -31.99 -54.39 32.13
C PHE A 566 -33.26 -55.16 32.54
N LYS A 567 -33.55 -56.29 31.88
CA LYS A 567 -34.68 -57.17 32.22
C LYS A 567 -34.55 -57.79 33.62
N ALA A 568 -33.34 -57.93 34.14
CA ALA A 568 -33.09 -58.40 35.50
C ALA A 568 -33.18 -57.30 36.58
N LEU A 569 -33.06 -56.02 36.18
CA LEU A 569 -33.02 -54.85 37.08
C LEU A 569 -34.38 -54.20 37.33
N PHE A 570 -35.39 -54.49 36.52
CA PHE A 570 -36.75 -53.96 36.67
C PHE A 570 -37.75 -55.11 36.63
N THR A 571 -38.54 -55.27 37.69
CA THR A 571 -39.69 -56.19 37.69
C THR A 571 -40.81 -55.60 36.85
N ASN A 572 -41.68 -56.44 36.28
CA ASN A 572 -42.78 -56.00 35.41
C ASN A 572 -43.68 -54.93 36.07
N GLU A 573 -43.82 -54.96 37.40
CA GLU A 573 -44.60 -53.98 38.17
C GLU A 573 -43.90 -52.60 38.30
N GLU A 574 -42.57 -52.53 38.37
CA GLU A 574 -41.81 -51.27 38.45
C GLU A 574 -41.70 -50.55 37.09
N VAL A 575 -41.74 -51.31 35.98
CA VAL A 575 -41.79 -50.81 34.60
C VAL A 575 -43.08 -50.01 34.34
N GLU A 576 -44.20 -50.45 34.93
CA GLU A 576 -45.50 -49.78 34.82
C GLU A 576 -45.57 -48.51 35.70
N ALA A 577 -44.96 -48.53 36.89
CA ALA A 577 -44.84 -47.34 37.73
C ALA A 577 -43.92 -46.25 37.11
N ALA A 578 -42.80 -46.65 36.50
CA ALA A 578 -41.87 -45.71 35.83
C ALA A 578 -42.45 -45.10 34.53
N LYS A 579 -43.38 -45.80 33.85
CA LYS A 579 -44.16 -45.23 32.74
C LYS A 579 -45.04 -44.06 33.18
N HIS A 580 -45.51 -44.08 34.43
CA HIS A 580 -46.36 -43.05 35.00
C HIS A 580 -45.56 -41.79 35.42
N ASP A 581 -44.31 -41.97 35.86
CA ASP A 581 -43.44 -40.88 36.35
C ASP A 581 -42.51 -40.28 35.29
N SER A 582 -42.46 -40.84 34.08
CA SER A 582 -41.64 -40.33 32.99
C SER A 582 -42.21 -39.03 32.41
N GLN A 583 -41.42 -37.95 32.45
CA GLN A 583 -41.73 -36.66 31.81
C GLN A 583 -41.91 -36.72 30.27
N PHE A 584 -41.80 -37.90 29.65
CA PHE A 584 -42.08 -38.11 28.24
C PHE A 584 -43.55 -38.45 27.93
N ALA A 585 -44.41 -38.61 28.94
CA ALA A 585 -45.82 -38.97 28.74
C ALA A 585 -46.75 -37.80 28.32
N VAL A 586 -46.25 -36.57 28.24
CA VAL A 586 -47.08 -35.42 27.84
C VAL A 586 -46.40 -34.63 26.72
N VAL A 587 -46.45 -35.14 25.49
CA VAL A 587 -46.88 -34.40 24.29
C VAL A 587 -47.19 -35.43 23.19
N LEU A 588 -48.48 -35.76 23.03
CA LEU A 588 -49.03 -36.29 21.77
C LEU A 588 -50.20 -35.38 21.40
N PRO A 589 -50.15 -34.62 20.30
CA PRO A 589 -51.37 -34.22 19.62
C PRO A 589 -51.89 -35.41 18.80
N ARG A 590 -53.22 -35.55 18.74
CA ARG A 590 -53.89 -36.42 17.77
C ARG A 590 -53.63 -35.99 16.35
#